data_AF-A0A3M2TDJ7-F1
#
_entry.id   AF-A0A3M2TDJ7-F1
#
_cell.length_a   1.000
_cell.length_b   1.000
_cell.length_c   1.000
_cell.angle_alpha   90.00
_cell.angle_beta   90.00
_cell.angle_gamma   90.00
#
_symmetry.space_group_name_H-M   'P 1'
#
loop_
_entity.id
_entity.type
_entity.pdbx_description
1 polymer ?
#
loop_
_entity_poly.entity_id
_entity_poly.type
_entity_poly.pdbx_seq_one_letter_code
_entity_poly.pdbx_strand_id
1 'polypeptide(L)'
;MEVGTEKGRRGTKGFTAVHIGAITATCWILLLNAAVGYQLRDDGTPSSLGMFVGSGLVFFIGTGYIALDTAFDWTGEFASSHSFENRHYALYVLYLLWPLICLVVFYVMEAILVLRVLGEIRPMFYLTGSGLLFAIGQIFTFVISTHLCQATDGKINGALFETLFTLLAVGTLWVFWSSITEDNWPQIGAGAYNR
;
A
#
# COMPACT_ATOMS: atom_id res chain seq x y z
N MET A 1 29.58 4.38 25.14
CA MET A 1 28.15 4.57 24.83
C MET A 1 27.87 4.59 23.31
N GLU A 2 28.88 4.75 22.44
CA GLU A 2 28.70 4.82 20.97
C GLU A 2 28.30 3.50 20.28
N VAL A 3 28.74 2.35 20.81
CA VAL A 3 28.41 1.01 20.24
C VAL A 3 26.92 0.67 20.36
N GLY A 4 26.26 1.15 21.42
CA GLY A 4 24.82 0.97 21.61
C GLY A 4 23.98 1.77 20.62
N THR A 5 24.40 3.01 20.33
CA THR A 5 23.76 3.88 19.35
C THR A 5 23.97 3.41 17.92
N GLU A 6 25.13 2.84 17.58
CA GLU A 6 25.42 2.34 16.23
C GLU A 6 24.57 1.10 15.90
N LYS A 7 24.48 0.13 16.83
CA LYS A 7 23.64 -1.06 16.65
C LYS A 7 22.16 -0.70 16.52
N GLY A 8 21.69 0.28 17.31
CA GLY A 8 20.34 0.84 17.19
C GLY A 8 20.09 1.47 15.81
N ARG A 9 21.04 2.25 15.30
CA ARG A 9 20.95 2.91 13.99
C ARG A 9 20.93 1.92 12.83
N ARG A 10 21.68 0.81 12.93
CA ARG A 10 21.64 -0.29 11.95
C ARG A 10 20.30 -1.01 11.95
N GLY A 11 19.72 -1.26 13.13
CA GLY A 11 18.39 -1.87 13.26
C GLY A 11 17.29 -1.05 12.58
N THR A 12 17.27 0.27 12.81
CA THR A 12 16.30 1.17 12.16
C THR A 12 16.42 1.17 10.64
N LYS A 13 17.65 1.23 10.11
CA LYS A 13 17.90 1.19 8.66
C LYS A 13 17.37 -0.09 8.00
N GLY A 14 17.64 -1.24 8.61
CA GLY A 14 17.14 -2.52 8.13
C GLY A 14 15.61 -2.61 8.18
N PHE A 15 15.00 -2.14 9.27
CA PHE A 15 13.55 -2.08 9.40
C PHE A 15 12.90 -1.20 8.33
N THR A 16 13.45 -0.01 8.09
CA THR A 16 12.96 0.90 7.04
C THR A 16 13.04 0.25 5.64
N ALA A 17 14.14 -0.43 5.32
CA ALA A 17 14.27 -1.09 4.03
C ALA A 17 13.24 -2.21 3.82
N VAL A 18 13.00 -3.03 4.85
CA VAL A 18 11.95 -4.07 4.83
C VAL A 18 10.56 -3.44 4.70
N HIS A 19 10.31 -2.33 5.41
CA HIS A 19 9.05 -1.61 5.34
C HIS A 19 8.77 -1.06 3.94
N ILE A 20 9.76 -0.44 3.31
CA ILE A 20 9.64 0.06 1.93
C ILE A 20 9.37 -1.10 0.96
N GLY A 21 10.10 -2.21 1.07
CA GLY A 21 9.86 -3.40 0.26
C GLY A 21 8.44 -3.96 0.43
N ALA A 22 7.92 -3.98 1.67
CA ALA A 22 6.57 -4.43 1.97
C ALA A 22 5.50 -3.53 1.33
N ILE A 23 5.66 -2.20 1.36
CA ILE A 23 4.75 -1.25 0.73
C ILE A 23 4.67 -1.49 -0.78
N THR A 24 5.82 -1.57 -1.44
CA THR A 24 5.91 -1.77 -2.89
C THR A 24 5.29 -3.11 -3.31
N ALA A 25 5.60 -4.19 -2.58
CA ALA A 25 5.02 -5.51 -2.85
C ALA A 25 3.50 -5.53 -2.62
N THR A 26 3.00 -4.89 -1.56
CA THR A 26 1.57 -4.83 -1.25
C THR A 26 0.80 -4.08 -2.32
N CYS A 27 1.30 -2.92 -2.77
CA CYS A 27 0.65 -2.15 -3.83
C CYS A 27 0.65 -2.90 -5.17
N TRP A 28 1.72 -3.63 -5.48
CA TRP A 28 1.79 -4.50 -6.65
C TRP A 28 0.76 -5.65 -6.58
N ILE A 29 0.67 -6.34 -5.43
CA ILE A 29 -0.31 -7.41 -5.21
C ILE A 29 -1.74 -6.88 -5.32
N LEU A 30 -2.00 -5.69 -4.78
CA LEU A 30 -3.31 -5.03 -4.88
C LEU A 30 -3.70 -4.80 -6.35
N LEU A 31 -2.78 -4.27 -7.15
CA LEU A 31 -2.98 -4.07 -8.58
C LEU A 31 -3.24 -5.39 -9.32
N LEU A 32 -2.47 -6.44 -9.01
CA LEU A 32 -2.70 -7.77 -9.59
C LEU A 32 -4.06 -8.35 -9.20
N ASN A 33 -4.54 -8.07 -7.99
CA ASN A 33 -5.85 -8.52 -7.54
C ASN A 33 -6.97 -7.91 -8.40
N ALA A 34 -6.92 -6.61 -8.68
CA ALA A 34 -7.85 -5.98 -9.61
C ALA A 34 -7.78 -6.58 -11.02
N ALA A 35 -6.57 -6.92 -11.52
CA ALA A 35 -6.42 -7.55 -12.83
C ALA A 35 -7.04 -8.95 -12.92
N VAL A 36 -6.93 -9.75 -11.86
CA VAL A 36 -7.58 -11.07 -11.78
C VAL A 36 -9.10 -10.96 -11.60
N GLY A 37 -9.59 -9.87 -10.99
CA GLY A 37 -11.02 -9.58 -10.87
C GLY A 37 -11.78 -9.48 -12.21
N TYR A 38 -11.09 -9.20 -13.31
CA TYR A 38 -11.65 -9.26 -14.68
C TYR A 38 -11.81 -10.68 -15.23
N GLN A 39 -11.51 -11.71 -14.43
CA GLN A 39 -11.58 -13.11 -14.83
C GLN A 39 -10.70 -13.45 -16.06
N LEU A 40 -9.63 -12.67 -16.30
CA LEU A 40 -8.68 -12.92 -17.40
C LEU A 40 -7.89 -14.22 -17.22
N ARG A 41 -7.81 -14.70 -15.97
CA ARG A 41 -7.19 -15.98 -15.60
C ARG A 41 -8.04 -16.60 -14.50
N ASP A 42 -8.18 -17.92 -14.54
CA ASP A 42 -8.92 -18.69 -13.54
C ASP A 42 -8.37 -18.40 -12.14
N ASP A 43 -9.21 -17.79 -11.31
CA ASP A 43 -8.93 -17.51 -9.91
C ASP A 43 -8.74 -18.82 -9.12
N GLY A 44 -7.86 -18.82 -8.12
CA GLY A 44 -7.57 -20.00 -7.30
C GLY A 44 -6.71 -21.10 -7.95
N THR A 45 -6.28 -20.94 -9.21
CA THR A 45 -5.33 -21.88 -9.83
C THR A 45 -3.93 -21.76 -9.22
N PRO A 46 -3.15 -22.87 -9.10
CA PRO A 46 -1.77 -22.82 -8.62
C PRO A 46 -0.87 -21.87 -9.43
N SER A 47 -1.16 -21.70 -10.71
CA SER A 47 -0.45 -20.78 -11.60
C SER A 47 -0.79 -19.31 -11.31
N SER A 48 -2.04 -18.99 -10.93
CA SER A 48 -2.43 -17.66 -10.48
C SER A 48 -1.77 -17.34 -9.13
N LEU A 49 -1.84 -18.25 -8.15
CA LEU A 49 -1.21 -18.07 -6.85
C LEU A 49 0.31 -17.93 -6.97
N GLY A 50 0.95 -18.72 -7.84
CA GLY A 50 2.37 -18.63 -8.15
C GLY A 50 2.75 -17.28 -8.78
N MET A 51 1.86 -16.68 -9.58
CA MET A 51 2.07 -15.34 -10.13
C MET A 51 2.02 -14.26 -9.05
N PHE A 52 1.04 -14.30 -8.15
CA PHE A 52 0.95 -13.37 -7.02
C PHE A 52 2.17 -13.47 -6.10
N VAL A 53 2.48 -14.68 -5.63
CA VAL A 53 3.59 -14.92 -4.70
C VAL A 53 4.94 -14.63 -5.37
N GLY A 54 5.14 -15.16 -6.59
CA GLY A 54 6.40 -15.00 -7.31
C GLY A 54 6.69 -13.54 -7.63
N SER A 55 5.74 -12.82 -8.24
CA SER A 55 5.94 -11.40 -8.58
C SER A 55 5.99 -10.50 -7.34
N GLY A 56 5.17 -10.78 -6.32
CA GLY A 56 5.22 -10.08 -5.03
C GLY A 56 6.59 -10.22 -4.36
N LEU A 57 7.17 -11.43 -4.35
CA LEU A 57 8.51 -11.66 -3.82
C LEU A 57 9.59 -10.91 -4.63
N VAL A 58 9.47 -10.84 -5.95
CA VAL A 58 10.40 -10.06 -6.79
C VAL A 58 10.38 -8.59 -6.40
N PHE A 59 9.19 -7.99 -6.25
CA PHE A 59 9.09 -6.59 -5.83
C PHE A 59 9.53 -6.37 -4.39
N PHE A 60 9.23 -7.30 -3.48
CA PHE A 60 9.65 -7.23 -2.08
C PHE A 60 11.18 -7.30 -1.93
N ILE A 61 11.80 -8.35 -2.50
CA ILE A 61 13.24 -8.59 -2.41
C ILE A 61 13.99 -7.56 -3.23
N GLY A 62 13.55 -7.24 -4.45
CA GLY A 62 14.20 -6.27 -5.33
C GLY A 62 14.23 -4.88 -4.71
N THR A 63 13.08 -4.40 -4.24
CA THR A 63 12.99 -3.08 -3.59
C THR A 63 13.72 -3.07 -2.25
N GLY A 64 13.58 -4.12 -1.44
CA GLY A 64 14.28 -4.27 -0.17
C GLY A 64 15.80 -4.29 -0.33
N TYR A 65 16.32 -4.95 -1.36
CA TYR A 65 17.74 -4.98 -1.70
C TYR A 65 18.24 -3.57 -2.05
N ILE A 66 17.55 -2.86 -2.94
CA ILE A 66 17.92 -1.49 -3.34
C ILE A 66 17.90 -0.54 -2.12
N ALA A 67 16.90 -0.70 -1.24
CA ALA A 67 16.80 0.11 -0.03
C ALA A 67 17.89 -0.22 1.01
N LEU A 68 18.24 -1.49 1.19
CA LEU A 68 19.34 -1.90 2.07
C LEU A 68 20.69 -1.43 1.54
N ASP A 69 20.94 -1.60 0.25
CA ASP A 69 22.19 -1.19 -0.38
C ASP A 69 22.36 0.32 -0.29
N THR A 70 21.28 1.08 -0.51
CA THR A 70 21.29 2.54 -0.29
C THR A 70 21.56 2.91 1.17
N ALA A 71 21.00 2.17 2.13
CA ALA A 71 21.13 2.50 3.55
C ALA A 71 22.51 2.16 4.16
N PHE A 72 23.20 1.16 3.60
CA PHE A 72 24.45 0.63 4.12
C PHE A 72 25.66 0.87 3.21
N ASP A 73 25.45 1.33 1.97
CA ASP A 73 26.47 1.61 0.95
C ASP A 73 27.44 0.43 0.76
N TRP A 74 26.89 -0.77 0.55
CA TRP A 74 27.71 -1.98 0.41
C TRP A 74 28.35 -2.02 -0.98
N THR A 75 27.57 -1.81 -2.04
CA THR A 75 28.07 -1.91 -3.42
C THR A 75 28.79 -0.65 -3.91
N GLY A 76 28.56 0.50 -3.26
CA GLY A 76 29.10 1.79 -3.70
C GLY A 76 28.40 2.39 -4.93
N GLU A 77 27.45 1.67 -5.56
CA GLU A 77 26.71 2.14 -6.74
C GLU A 77 25.80 3.35 -6.43
N PHE A 78 25.39 3.51 -5.16
CA PHE A 78 24.55 4.60 -4.69
C PHE A 78 25.30 5.62 -3.80
N ALA A 79 26.62 5.50 -3.66
CA ALA A 79 27.48 6.33 -2.81
C ALA A 79 27.43 7.84 -3.13
N SER A 80 27.11 8.20 -4.38
CA SER A 80 26.99 9.59 -4.86
C SER A 80 25.89 10.40 -4.16
N SER A 81 25.02 9.73 -3.41
CA SER A 81 23.83 10.30 -2.81
C SER A 81 24.01 10.81 -1.39
N HIS A 82 25.17 10.54 -0.77
CA HIS A 82 25.59 11.12 0.51
C HIS A 82 26.12 12.56 0.37
N SER A 83 26.25 13.06 -0.86
CA SER A 83 26.56 14.45 -1.17
C SER A 83 25.31 15.34 -1.02
N PHE A 84 25.54 16.61 -0.71
CA PHE A 84 24.64 17.68 -0.20
C PHE A 84 23.21 17.78 -0.79
N GLU A 85 22.88 17.10 -1.88
CA GLU A 85 21.61 17.19 -2.58
C GLU A 85 20.67 15.98 -2.32
N ASN A 86 21.04 14.94 -1.54
CA ASN A 86 20.16 13.82 -1.11
C ASN A 86 19.16 13.28 -2.19
N ARG A 87 19.53 13.30 -3.47
CA ARG A 87 18.64 12.96 -4.59
C ARG A 87 18.73 11.48 -4.93
N HIS A 88 18.07 10.65 -4.13
CA HIS A 88 17.88 9.24 -4.47
C HIS A 88 16.64 9.04 -5.36
N TYR A 89 16.81 9.23 -6.67
CA TYR A 89 15.74 9.01 -7.64
C TYR A 89 15.17 7.58 -7.59
N ALA A 90 16.02 6.57 -7.36
CA ALA A 90 15.60 5.18 -7.28
C ALA A 90 14.66 4.92 -6.09
N LEU A 91 15.02 5.38 -4.88
CA LEU A 91 14.17 5.25 -3.70
C LEU A 91 12.87 6.04 -3.84
N TYR A 92 12.94 7.27 -4.36
CA TYR A 92 11.75 8.07 -4.62
C TYR A 92 10.78 7.36 -5.56
N VAL A 93 11.28 6.77 -6.65
CA VAL A 93 10.45 6.03 -7.61
C VAL A 93 9.85 4.79 -6.97
N LEU A 94 10.64 3.99 -6.25
CA LEU A 94 10.19 2.70 -5.72
C LEU A 94 9.24 2.82 -4.51
N TYR A 95 9.44 3.82 -3.67
CA TYR A 95 8.65 4.04 -2.45
C TYR A 95 7.43 4.93 -2.68
N LEU A 96 7.51 5.91 -3.58
CA LEU A 96 6.44 6.89 -3.76
C LEU A 96 5.75 6.74 -5.11
N LEU A 97 6.49 6.89 -6.21
CA LEU A 97 5.89 6.97 -7.54
C LEU A 97 5.24 5.65 -7.97
N TRP A 98 5.95 4.54 -7.79
CA TRP A 98 5.48 3.22 -8.22
C TRP A 98 4.26 2.75 -7.41
N PRO A 99 4.25 2.81 -6.06
CA PRO A 99 3.05 2.54 -5.27
C PRO A 99 1.87 3.42 -5.66
N LEU A 100 2.11 4.72 -5.89
CA LEU A 100 1.06 5.64 -6.32
C LEU A 100 0.46 5.23 -7.67
N ILE A 101 1.29 4.88 -8.65
CA ILE A 101 0.82 4.39 -9.95
C ILE A 101 -0.01 3.12 -9.76
N CYS A 102 0.47 2.15 -8.99
CA CYS A 102 -0.27 0.92 -8.71
C CYS A 102 -1.65 1.21 -8.11
N LEU A 103 -1.74 2.12 -7.13
CA LEU A 103 -3.00 2.49 -6.48
C LEU A 103 -3.96 3.21 -7.44
N VAL A 104 -3.47 4.12 -8.28
CA VAL A 104 -4.30 4.82 -9.26
C VAL A 104 -4.83 3.86 -10.31
N VAL A 105 -3.98 2.98 -10.84
CA VAL A 105 -4.40 1.98 -11.83
C VAL A 105 -5.39 1.00 -11.20
N PHE A 106 -5.14 0.53 -9.97
CA PHE A 106 -6.08 -0.28 -9.19
C PHE A 106 -7.45 0.40 -9.07
N TYR A 107 -7.49 1.65 -8.65
CA TYR A 107 -8.73 2.42 -8.51
C TYR A 107 -9.50 2.52 -9.84
N VAL A 108 -8.80 2.82 -10.94
CA VAL A 108 -9.42 2.91 -12.27
C VAL A 108 -9.97 1.56 -12.72
N MET A 109 -9.22 0.48 -12.52
CA MET A 109 -9.65 -0.87 -12.86
C MET A 109 -10.88 -1.30 -12.07
N GLU A 110 -10.88 -1.13 -10.75
CA GLU A 110 -12.05 -1.44 -9.92
C GLU A 110 -13.25 -0.56 -10.24
N ALA A 111 -13.03 0.74 -10.51
CA ALA A 111 -14.10 1.64 -10.91
C ALA A 111 -14.77 1.20 -12.22
N ILE A 112 -13.98 0.75 -13.21
CA ILE A 112 -14.52 0.21 -14.46
C ILE A 112 -15.28 -1.09 -14.19
N LEU A 113 -14.75 -2.00 -13.36
CA LEU A 113 -15.42 -3.25 -13.00
C LEU A 113 -16.81 -2.98 -12.40
N VAL A 114 -16.86 -2.10 -11.39
CA VAL A 114 -18.09 -1.75 -10.68
C VAL A 114 -19.10 -1.07 -11.60
N LEU A 115 -18.68 -0.06 -12.37
CA LEU A 115 -19.59 0.75 -13.18
C LEU A 115 -20.01 0.08 -14.49
N ARG A 116 -19.14 -0.72 -15.11
CA ARG A 116 -19.39 -1.32 -16.44
C ARG A 116 -19.78 -2.79 -16.37
N VAL A 117 -19.27 -3.55 -15.41
CA VAL A 117 -19.55 -4.98 -15.29
C VAL A 117 -20.69 -5.23 -14.31
N LEU A 118 -20.60 -4.71 -13.08
CA LEU A 118 -21.67 -4.87 -12.07
C LEU A 118 -22.85 -3.93 -12.30
N GLY A 119 -22.59 -2.69 -12.72
CA GLY A 119 -23.63 -1.68 -12.92
C GLY A 119 -24.22 -1.11 -11.62
N GLU A 120 -23.57 -1.35 -10.47
CA GLU A 120 -24.01 -0.84 -9.16
C GLU A 120 -23.14 0.32 -8.69
N ILE A 121 -23.75 1.45 -8.32
CA ILE A 121 -23.00 2.65 -7.90
C ILE A 121 -22.64 2.61 -6.41
N ARG A 122 -23.29 1.77 -5.59
CA ARG A 122 -23.04 1.74 -4.14
C ARG A 122 -21.59 1.39 -3.78
N PRO A 123 -20.95 0.37 -4.39
CA PRO A 123 -19.56 0.04 -4.12
C PRO A 123 -18.57 1.20 -4.43
N MET A 124 -18.92 2.09 -5.38
CA MET A 124 -18.06 3.23 -5.72
C MET A 124 -17.85 4.21 -4.57
N PHE A 125 -18.84 4.36 -3.68
CA PHE A 125 -18.69 5.22 -2.51
C PHE A 125 -17.65 4.66 -1.53
N TYR A 126 -17.60 3.34 -1.35
CA TYR A 126 -16.60 2.69 -0.50
C TYR A 126 -15.20 2.75 -1.14
N LEU A 127 -15.07 2.44 -2.43
CA LEU A 127 -13.79 2.53 -3.14
C LEU A 127 -13.21 3.95 -3.11
N THR A 128 -14.05 4.96 -3.39
CA THR A 128 -13.63 6.36 -3.37
C THR A 128 -13.35 6.85 -1.95
N GLY A 129 -14.16 6.43 -0.97
CA GLY A 129 -13.93 6.72 0.45
C GLY A 129 -12.59 6.18 0.93
N SER A 130 -12.23 4.95 0.55
CA SER A 130 -10.92 4.36 0.85
C SER A 130 -9.77 5.19 0.27
N GLY A 131 -9.85 5.55 -1.02
CA GLY A 131 -8.84 6.38 -1.67
C GLY A 131 -8.69 7.77 -1.03
N LEU A 132 -9.80 8.41 -0.65
CA LEU A 132 -9.79 9.70 0.05
C LEU A 132 -9.17 9.59 1.45
N LEU A 133 -9.52 8.56 2.22
CA LEU A 133 -8.92 8.33 3.54
C LEU A 133 -7.41 8.12 3.43
N PHE A 134 -6.96 7.32 2.45
CA PHE A 134 -5.54 7.14 2.20
C PHE A 134 -4.85 8.46 1.83
N ALA A 135 -5.43 9.25 0.92
CA ALA A 135 -4.89 10.55 0.51
C ALA A 135 -4.80 11.54 1.68
N ILE A 136 -5.80 11.57 2.57
CA ILE A 136 -5.76 12.38 3.79
C ILE A 136 -4.58 11.93 4.67
N GLY A 137 -4.38 10.62 4.86
CA GLY A 137 -3.22 10.09 5.58
C GLY A 137 -1.88 10.57 5.01
N GLN A 138 -1.74 10.56 3.68
CA GLN A 138 -0.54 11.06 3.01
C GLN A 138 -0.34 12.57 3.22
N ILE A 139 -1.42 13.37 3.20
CA ILE A 139 -1.35 14.82 3.48
C ILE A 139 -0.84 15.08 4.91
N PHE A 140 -1.27 14.27 5.89
CA PHE A 140 -0.78 14.40 7.26
C PHE A 140 0.73 14.20 7.37
N THR A 141 1.27 13.22 6.66
CA THR A 141 2.73 12.96 6.67
C THR A 141 3.53 13.98 5.88
N PHE A 142 3.10 14.36 4.67
CA PHE A 142 3.92 15.22 3.80
C PHE A 142 3.75 16.73 4.07
N VAL A 143 2.59 17.18 4.52
CA VAL A 143 2.29 18.62 4.66
C VAL A 143 2.15 19.02 6.13
N ILE A 144 1.34 18.28 6.89
CA ILE A 144 0.94 18.71 8.25
C ILE A 144 1.98 18.33 9.31
N SER A 145 2.83 17.35 9.03
CA SER A 145 3.77 16.77 10.01
C SER A 145 4.69 17.80 10.67
N THR A 146 5.20 18.78 9.92
CA THR A 146 6.08 19.84 10.46
C THR A 146 5.34 20.77 11.42
N HIS A 147 4.12 21.16 11.06
CA HIS A 147 3.26 21.99 11.91
C HIS A 147 2.88 21.27 13.19
N LEU A 148 2.58 19.97 13.10
CA LEU A 148 2.20 19.16 14.26
C LEU A 148 3.38 18.91 15.21
N CYS A 149 4.57 18.70 14.64
CA CYS A 149 5.80 18.55 15.41
C CYS A 149 6.12 19.82 16.20
N GLN A 150 5.98 21.00 15.58
CA GLN A 150 6.18 22.29 16.25
C GLN A 150 5.11 22.58 17.31
N ALA A 151 3.85 22.20 17.07
CA ALA A 151 2.75 22.45 18.00
C ALA A 151 2.76 21.54 19.24
N THR A 152 3.41 20.38 19.17
CA THR A 152 3.39 19.36 20.24
C THR A 152 4.74 19.18 20.95
N ASP A 153 5.68 20.12 20.75
CA ASP A 153 7.06 20.02 21.22
C ASP A 153 7.74 18.70 20.81
N GLY A 154 7.48 18.24 19.59
CA GLY A 154 8.08 17.03 19.02
C GLY A 154 7.55 15.71 19.58
N LYS A 155 6.47 15.73 20.37
CA LYS A 155 5.87 14.49 20.93
C LYS A 155 5.04 13.72 19.91
N ILE A 156 4.42 14.41 18.95
CA ILE A 156 3.56 13.81 17.93
C ILE A 156 3.95 14.34 16.56
N ASN A 157 3.99 13.46 15.56
CA ASN A 157 4.23 13.79 14.17
C ASN A 157 3.08 13.29 13.28
N GLY A 158 3.14 13.62 11.99
CA GLY A 158 2.12 13.22 11.01
C GLY A 158 1.95 11.70 10.87
N ALA A 159 2.97 10.90 11.19
CA ALA A 159 2.96 9.45 11.02
C ALA A 159 1.89 8.74 11.87
N LEU A 160 1.56 9.29 13.06
CA LEU A 160 0.47 8.76 13.88
C LEU A 160 -0.88 8.84 13.14
N PHE A 161 -1.14 9.96 12.47
CA PHE A 161 -2.38 10.17 11.74
C PHE A 161 -2.38 9.41 10.42
N GLU A 162 -1.25 9.39 9.71
CA GLU A 162 -1.10 8.57 8.50
C GLU A 162 -1.42 7.10 8.77
N THR A 163 -0.88 6.51 9.82
CA THR A 163 -1.15 5.10 10.16
C THR A 163 -2.63 4.85 10.48
N LEU A 164 -3.27 5.75 11.24
CA LEU A 164 -4.71 5.69 11.53
C LEU A 164 -5.56 5.78 10.25
N PHE A 165 -5.32 6.78 9.40
CA PHE A 165 -6.07 6.98 8.18
C PHE A 165 -5.83 5.87 7.15
N THR A 166 -4.61 5.33 7.10
CA THR A 166 -4.28 4.16 6.26
C THR A 166 -5.02 2.92 6.75
N LEU A 167 -5.12 2.70 8.07
CA LEU A 167 -5.92 1.60 8.62
C LEU A 167 -7.41 1.74 8.26
N LEU A 168 -7.97 2.94 8.38
CA LEU A 168 -9.36 3.22 7.99
C LEU A 168 -9.58 3.05 6.48
N ALA A 169 -8.60 3.42 5.66
CA ALA A 169 -8.63 3.22 4.21
C ALA A 169 -8.68 1.72 3.87
N VAL A 170 -7.83 0.90 4.49
CA VAL A 170 -7.83 -0.57 4.31
C VAL A 170 -9.15 -1.18 4.81
N GLY A 171 -9.67 -0.72 5.95
CA GLY A 171 -10.97 -1.18 6.45
C GLY A 171 -12.12 -0.87 5.50
N THR A 172 -12.13 0.33 4.91
CA THR A 172 -13.16 0.73 3.92
C THR A 172 -12.98 -0.02 2.60
N LEU A 173 -11.74 -0.31 2.20
CA LEU A 173 -11.45 -1.15 1.04
C LEU A 173 -11.94 -2.59 1.25
N TRP A 174 -11.85 -3.12 2.47
CA TRP A 174 -12.40 -4.42 2.81
C TRP A 174 -13.93 -4.43 2.72
N VAL A 175 -14.61 -3.37 3.19
CA VAL A 175 -16.07 -3.21 3.02
C VAL A 175 -16.45 -3.14 1.53
N PHE A 176 -15.66 -2.43 0.72
CA PHE A 176 -15.82 -2.43 -0.74
C PHE A 176 -15.76 -3.85 -1.32
N TRP A 177 -14.75 -4.64 -0.96
CA TRP A 177 -14.64 -6.03 -1.41
C TRP A 177 -15.82 -6.89 -0.96
N SER A 178 -16.22 -6.83 0.31
CA SER A 178 -17.40 -7.55 0.79
C SER A 178 -18.65 -7.19 -0.02
N SER A 179 -18.86 -5.90 -0.34
CA SER A 179 -20.01 -5.47 -1.14
C SER A 179 -20.07 -6.05 -2.56
N ILE A 180 -18.92 -6.27 -3.21
CA ILE A 180 -18.91 -6.82 -4.57
C ILE A 180 -18.93 -8.36 -4.59
N THR A 181 -18.65 -9.03 -3.47
CA THR A 181 -18.58 -10.51 -3.40
C THR A 181 -19.72 -11.19 -2.65
N GLU A 182 -20.39 -10.52 -1.70
CA GLU A 182 -21.35 -11.16 -0.78
C GLU A 182 -22.83 -10.84 -1.04
N ASP A 183 -23.16 -9.89 -1.91
CA ASP A 183 -24.54 -9.41 -2.14
C ASP A 183 -25.49 -10.43 -2.85
N ASN A 184 -25.06 -11.68 -3.04
CA ASN A 184 -25.81 -12.71 -3.78
C ASN A 184 -25.91 -14.08 -3.11
N TRP A 185 -25.46 -14.28 -1.86
CA TRP A 185 -25.77 -15.55 -1.20
C TRP A 185 -27.27 -15.57 -0.85
N PRO A 186 -28.05 -16.60 -1.25
CA PRO A 186 -29.40 -16.73 -0.75
C PRO A 186 -29.28 -16.81 0.77
N GLN A 187 -29.77 -15.81 1.50
CA GLN A 187 -29.96 -15.94 2.94
C GLN A 187 -31.04 -16.99 3.15
N ILE A 188 -30.66 -18.27 3.10
CA ILE A 188 -31.50 -19.40 3.48
C ILE A 188 -31.72 -19.25 4.99
N GLY A 189 -32.73 -18.47 5.41
CA GLY A 189 -33.04 -18.41 6.84
C GLY A 189 -33.89 -17.27 7.40
N ALA A 190 -34.40 -16.30 6.64
CA ALA A 190 -35.26 -15.27 7.24
C ALA A 190 -36.30 -14.71 6.27
N GLY A 191 -37.42 -15.42 6.05
CA GLY A 191 -38.59 -14.78 5.44
C GLY A 191 -39.66 -15.66 4.79
N ALA A 192 -39.47 -16.98 4.68
CA ALA A 192 -40.42 -17.85 3.95
C ALA A 192 -41.41 -18.63 4.84
N TYR A 193 -41.66 -18.18 6.08
CA TYR A 193 -42.77 -18.68 6.91
C TYR A 193 -43.66 -17.51 7.30
N ASN A 194 -44.48 -17.04 6.36
CA ASN A 194 -45.77 -16.39 6.60
C ASN A 194 -46.39 -15.93 5.27
N ARG A 195 -46.99 -16.87 4.54
CA ARG A 195 -48.31 -16.75 3.89
C ARG A 195 -48.73 -18.09 3.33
#